data_AF-X6G1C0-F1
#
_entry.id   AF-X6G1C0-F1
#
_cell.length_a   1.000
_cell.length_b   1.000
_cell.length_c   1.000
_cell.angle_alpha   90.00
_cell.angle_beta   90.00
_cell.angle_gamma   90.00
#
_symmetry.space_group_name_H-M   'P 1'
#
loop_
_entity.id
_entity.type
_entity.pdbx_description
1 polymer ?
#
loop_
_entity_poly.entity_id
_entity_poly.type
_entity_poly.pdbx_seq_one_letter_code
_entity_poly.pdbx_strand_id
1 'polypeptide(L)'
;MTEETFSDEILMRFADGELDPDMVARIEQAMETDDRLVARIAVFIETRAQAQAALKPLLDEPVPEKLVAAVEQMIEARRAGEKAATASILPFGSRRLAGPASRSRWMLPIAASLAAAIGGGLAGYWAAGTNERTQGGLWVAGVIRPGLAQALETVESGKEIKLAGISDRFRAIATFRNDSQDLCREFEVDSRDRSTVMSVACRSGDEWRVSFAVVAPGDAGGYAPASSTEALDAYLSAIEAGAPMSAEEEVKALDEIRQKDRK
;
A
#
# COMPACT_ATOMS: atom_id res chain seq x y z
N MET A 1 33.78 21.83 -19.85
CA MET A 1 32.73 22.12 -18.86
C MET A 1 31.76 20.95 -18.94
N THR A 2 31.64 20.17 -17.86
CA THR A 2 30.71 19.05 -17.77
C THR A 2 29.32 19.62 -17.52
N GLU A 3 28.41 19.50 -18.49
CA GLU A 3 26.98 19.75 -18.28
C GLU A 3 26.47 18.71 -17.29
N GLU A 4 26.12 19.15 -16.09
CA GLU A 4 25.48 18.31 -15.10
C GLU A 4 24.00 18.19 -15.46
N THR A 5 23.57 16.99 -15.86
CA THR A 5 22.20 16.77 -16.31
C THR A 5 21.30 16.39 -15.14
N PHE A 6 20.34 17.25 -14.82
CA PHE A 6 19.26 16.96 -13.85
C PHE A 6 18.05 16.31 -14.54
N SER A 7 17.53 15.24 -13.94
CA SER A 7 16.29 14.59 -14.39
C SER A 7 15.08 15.50 -14.14
N ASP A 8 14.00 15.32 -14.91
CA ASP A 8 12.77 16.11 -14.73
C ASP A 8 12.16 15.91 -13.34
N GLU A 9 12.30 14.72 -12.75
CA GLU A 9 11.87 14.44 -11.37
C GLU A 9 12.55 15.36 -10.36
N ILE A 10 13.88 15.54 -10.46
CA ILE A 10 14.63 16.42 -9.57
C ILE A 10 14.20 17.88 -9.77
N LEU A 11 13.91 18.30 -11.00
CA LEU A 11 13.45 19.68 -11.28
C LEU A 11 12.03 19.93 -10.77
N MET A 12 11.14 18.94 -10.82
CA MET A 12 9.81 19.02 -10.20
C MET A 12 9.93 19.16 -8.68
N ARG A 13 10.76 18.32 -8.03
CA ARG A 13 11.03 18.40 -6.59
C ARG A 13 11.64 19.74 -6.18
N PHE A 14 12.52 20.30 -7.01
CA PHE A 14 13.04 21.66 -6.83
C PHE A 14 11.90 22.69 -6.90
N ALA A 15 11.03 22.62 -7.92
CA ALA A 15 9.91 23.52 -8.09
C ALA A 15 8.88 23.46 -6.95
N ASP A 16 8.74 22.30 -6.30
CA ASP A 16 7.86 22.09 -5.14
C ASP A 16 8.51 22.46 -3.80
N GLY A 17 9.85 22.55 -3.75
CA GLY A 17 10.62 22.88 -2.54
C GLY A 17 10.96 21.67 -1.67
N GLU A 18 11.06 20.49 -2.28
CA GLU A 18 11.25 19.19 -1.59
C GLU A 18 12.69 18.66 -1.65
N LEU A 19 13.63 19.45 -2.16
CA LEU A 19 15.04 19.08 -2.20
C LEU A 19 15.77 19.51 -0.92
N ASP A 20 16.83 18.78 -0.58
CA ASP A 20 17.76 19.18 0.46
C ASP A 20 18.57 20.42 0.05
N PRO A 21 19.12 21.18 1.02
CA PRO A 21 19.84 22.43 0.73
C PRO A 21 21.05 22.28 -0.20
N ASP A 22 21.74 21.14 -0.16
CA ASP A 22 22.93 20.92 -0.98
C ASP A 22 22.55 20.72 -2.45
N MET A 23 21.47 19.98 -2.72
CA MET A 23 20.93 19.81 -4.06
C MET A 23 20.33 21.10 -4.62
N VAL A 24 19.66 21.91 -3.79
CA VAL A 24 19.18 23.25 -4.18
C VAL A 24 20.35 24.12 -4.65
N ALA A 25 21.43 24.19 -3.87
CA ALA A 25 22.60 25.00 -4.21
C ALA A 25 23.26 24.57 -5.53
N ARG A 26 23.30 23.26 -5.81
CA ARG A 26 23.84 22.73 -7.08
C ARG A 26 23.01 23.16 -8.29
N ILE A 27 21.67 23.09 -8.17
CA ILE A 27 20.77 23.52 -9.24
C ILE A 27 20.87 25.03 -9.45
N GLU A 28 20.88 25.82 -8.38
CA GLU A 28 21.05 27.28 -8.46
C GLU A 28 22.37 27.67 -9.13
N GLN A 29 23.47 26.99 -8.81
CA GLN A 29 24.76 27.21 -9.46
C GLN A 29 24.72 26.84 -10.96
N ALA A 30 24.05 25.74 -11.32
CA ALA A 30 23.91 25.35 -12.71
C ALA A 30 23.06 26.36 -13.51
N MET A 31 22.02 26.93 -12.89
CA MET A 31 21.18 27.98 -13.49
C MET A 31 21.96 29.25 -13.86
N GLU A 32 23.10 29.53 -13.23
CA GLU A 32 23.94 30.69 -13.60
C GLU A 32 24.52 30.59 -15.01
N THR A 33 24.59 29.38 -15.57
CA THR A 33 25.26 29.12 -16.86
C THR A 33 24.40 28.37 -17.88
N ASP A 34 23.27 27.79 -17.46
CA ASP A 34 22.37 27.01 -18.32
C ASP A 34 20.96 27.61 -18.40
N ASP A 35 20.72 28.43 -19.44
CA ASP A 35 19.41 29.01 -19.74
C ASP A 35 18.34 27.94 -20.06
N ARG A 36 18.74 26.76 -20.56
CA ARG A 36 17.79 25.68 -20.87
C ARG A 36 17.28 25.02 -19.59
N LEU A 37 18.13 24.89 -18.58
CA LEU A 37 17.75 24.44 -17.25
C LEU A 37 16.73 25.40 -16.62
N VAL A 38 16.99 26.71 -16.71
CA VAL A 38 16.06 27.76 -16.22
C VAL A 38 14.70 27.65 -16.92
N ALA A 39 14.69 27.49 -18.24
CA ALA A 39 13.46 27.32 -19.01
C ALA A 39 12.66 26.07 -18.60
N ARG A 40 13.34 24.94 -18.35
CA ARG A 40 12.69 23.70 -17.87
C ARG A 40 12.07 23.89 -16.48
N ILE A 41 12.80 24.49 -15.54
CA ILE A 41 12.29 24.76 -14.19
C ILE A 41 11.09 25.71 -14.24
N ALA A 42 11.13 26.72 -15.11
CA ALA A 42 10.03 27.69 -15.25
C ALA A 42 8.69 27.02 -15.58
N VAL A 43 8.69 25.98 -16.43
CA VAL A 43 7.47 25.22 -16.78
C VAL A 43 6.83 24.58 -15.54
N PHE A 44 7.64 23.97 -14.67
CA PHE A 44 7.14 23.34 -13.44
C PHE A 44 6.64 24.37 -12.43
N ILE A 45 7.36 25.48 -12.24
CA ILE A 45 6.94 26.58 -11.36
C ILE A 45 5.61 27.20 -11.85
N GLU A 46 5.46 27.40 -13.16
CA GLU A 46 4.24 27.96 -13.72
C GLU A 46 3.05 27.00 -13.55
N THR A 47 3.26 25.71 -13.79
CA THR A 47 2.23 24.67 -13.59
C THR A 47 1.77 24.64 -12.13
N ARG A 48 2.72 24.68 -11.18
CA ARG A 48 2.41 24.78 -9.74
C ARG A 48 1.57 26.02 -9.41
N ALA A 49 1.95 27.18 -9.95
CA ALA A 49 1.23 28.43 -9.73
C ALA A 49 -0.21 28.38 -10.27
N GLN A 50 -0.41 27.79 -11.45
CA GLN A 50 -1.74 27.62 -12.04
C GLN A 50 -2.61 26.66 -11.22
N ALA A 51 -2.05 25.54 -10.78
CA ALA A 51 -2.75 24.59 -9.90
C ALA A 51 -3.15 25.25 -8.58
N GLN A 52 -2.24 25.99 -7.94
CA GLN A 52 -2.52 26.73 -6.72
C GLN A 52 -3.63 27.77 -6.93
N ALA A 53 -3.60 28.50 -8.05
CA ALA A 53 -4.63 29.49 -8.37
C ALA A 53 -6.03 28.85 -8.54
N ALA A 54 -6.09 27.69 -9.20
CA ALA A 54 -7.34 26.96 -9.41
C ALA A 54 -7.93 26.41 -8.09
N LEU A 55 -7.07 25.99 -7.16
CA LEU A 55 -7.48 25.41 -5.88
C LEU A 55 -7.70 26.44 -4.77
N LYS A 56 -7.18 27.66 -4.93
CA LYS A 56 -7.29 28.74 -3.93
C LYS A 56 -8.71 28.98 -3.41
N PRO A 57 -9.79 28.97 -4.22
CA PRO A 57 -11.15 29.16 -3.72
C PRO A 57 -11.62 28.07 -2.74
N LEU A 58 -11.05 26.86 -2.80
CA LEU A 58 -11.37 25.79 -1.85
C LEU A 58 -10.77 26.03 -0.46
N LEU A 59 -9.72 26.84 -0.36
CA LEU A 59 -9.13 27.22 0.93
C LEU A 59 -10.05 28.15 1.74
N ASP A 60 -11.00 28.80 1.08
CA ASP A 60 -12.00 29.64 1.72
C ASP A 60 -13.20 28.83 2.24
N GLU A 61 -13.24 27.51 1.98
CA GLU A 61 -14.24 26.62 2.57
C GLU A 61 -14.05 26.55 4.10
N PRO A 62 -15.11 26.75 4.89
CA PRO A 62 -14.99 26.70 6.34
C PRO A 62 -14.53 25.30 6.77
N VAL A 63 -13.51 25.26 7.63
CA VAL A 63 -13.01 24.02 8.20
C VAL A 63 -14.17 23.30 8.92
N PRO A 64 -14.44 22.01 8.63
CA PRO A 64 -15.51 21.25 9.27
C PRO A 64 -15.42 21.32 10.80
N GLU A 65 -16.55 21.57 11.47
CA GLU A 65 -16.62 21.75 12.94
C GLU A 65 -16.00 20.57 13.70
N LYS A 66 -16.14 19.35 13.18
CA LYS A 66 -15.52 18.14 13.76
C LYS A 66 -14.00 18.23 13.87
N LEU A 67 -13.33 18.87 12.90
CA LEU A 67 -11.87 19.03 12.90
C LEU A 67 -11.46 20.13 13.87
N VAL A 68 -12.23 21.23 13.93
CA VAL A 68 -12.02 22.30 14.91
C VAL A 68 -12.11 21.72 16.33
N ALA A 69 -13.18 20.98 16.63
CA ALA A 69 -13.37 20.33 17.92
C ALA A 69 -12.24 19.32 18.26
N ALA A 70 -11.77 18.55 17.27
CA ALA A 70 -10.66 17.62 17.48
C ALA A 70 -9.35 18.35 17.83
N VAL A 71 -9.05 19.47 17.16
CA VAL A 71 -7.86 20.30 17.46
C VAL A 71 -7.97 20.94 18.83
N GLU A 72 -9.13 21.48 19.19
CA GLU A 72 -9.38 22.03 20.53
C GLU A 72 -9.20 20.99 21.63
N GLN A 73 -9.70 19.77 21.43
CA GLN A 73 -9.48 18.65 22.37
C GLN A 73 -8.00 18.29 22.51
N MET A 74 -7.23 18.26 21.41
CA MET A 74 -5.78 18.02 21.46
C MET A 74 -5.05 19.12 22.24
N ILE A 75 -5.43 20.39 22.04
CA ILE A 75 -4.86 21.52 22.76
C ILE A 75 -5.18 21.43 24.26
N GLU A 76 -6.42 21.14 24.63
CA GLU A 76 -6.83 21.01 26.03
C GLU A 76 -6.19 19.80 26.72
N ALA A 77 -6.06 18.66 26.03
CA ALA A 77 -5.35 17.50 26.54
C ALA A 77 -3.86 17.81 26.82
N ARG A 78 -3.20 18.57 25.93
CA ARG A 78 -1.82 19.01 26.12
C ARG A 78 -1.68 19.98 27.29
N ARG A 79 -2.59 20.96 27.41
CA ARG A 79 -2.63 21.90 28.54
C ARG A 79 -2.93 21.22 29.87
N ALA A 80 -3.79 20.20 29.87
CA ALA A 80 -4.08 19.39 31.04
C ALA A 80 -2.87 18.53 31.46
N GLY A 81 -2.14 17.96 30.49
CA GLY A 81 -0.87 17.26 30.71
C GLY A 81 0.22 18.17 31.29
N GLU A 82 0.33 19.41 30.82
CA GLU A 82 1.26 20.42 31.34
C GLU A 82 0.87 20.91 32.75
N LYS A 83 -0.43 21.02 33.06
CA LYS A 83 -0.91 21.34 34.44
C LYS A 83 -0.80 20.16 35.41
N ALA A 84 -0.88 18.93 34.92
CA ALA A 84 -0.68 17.71 35.70
C ALA A 84 0.80 17.37 35.92
N ALA A 85 1.73 18.08 35.25
CA ALA A 85 3.17 18.02 35.52
C ALA A 85 3.59 18.77 36.80
N THR A 86 2.72 18.80 37.82
CA THR A 86 3.22 18.91 39.20
C THR A 86 3.80 17.55 39.54
N ALA A 87 5.11 17.49 39.73
CA ALA A 87 5.86 16.28 40.03
C ALA A 87 5.23 15.54 41.23
N SER A 88 4.36 14.58 40.93
CA SER A 88 3.86 13.62 41.91
C SER A 88 4.98 12.60 42.13
N ILE A 89 5.88 12.94 43.05
CA ILE A 89 6.84 11.98 43.59
C ILE A 89 6.00 11.00 44.42
N LEU A 90 5.67 9.85 43.83
CA LEU A 90 5.11 8.74 44.57
C LEU A 90 6.19 8.27 45.57
N PRO A 91 5.95 8.35 46.89
CA PRO A 91 6.91 7.79 47.83
C PRO A 91 6.91 6.27 47.66
N PHE A 92 8.08 5.70 47.37
CA PHE A 92 8.30 4.27 47.45
C PHE A 92 8.16 3.83 48.91
N GLY A 93 6.93 3.57 49.33
CA GLY A 93 6.63 2.98 50.63
C GLY A 93 7.24 1.60 50.68
N SER A 94 8.31 1.46 51.48
CA SER A 94 8.94 0.18 51.81
C SER A 94 7.93 -0.72 52.51
N ARG A 95 7.22 -1.53 51.73
CA ARG A 95 6.26 -2.50 52.25
C ARG A 95 7.05 -3.66 52.84
N ARG A 96 7.36 -3.57 54.14
CA ARG A 96 7.84 -4.72 54.93
C ARG A 96 6.75 -5.77 54.92
N LEU A 97 6.96 -6.83 54.13
CA LEU A 97 6.14 -8.03 54.14
C LEU A 97 6.55 -8.88 55.34
N ALA A 98 5.78 -8.78 56.42
CA ALA A 98 5.75 -9.79 57.47
C ALA A 98 4.66 -10.82 57.10
N GLY A 99 5.07 -12.04 56.73
CA GLY A 99 4.18 -13.17 56.47
C GLY A 99 4.99 -14.45 56.16
N PRO A 100 4.62 -15.62 56.71
CA PRO A 100 5.53 -16.75 56.86
C PRO A 100 5.78 -17.56 55.59
N ALA A 101 6.93 -18.23 55.57
CA ALA A 101 7.48 -19.00 54.47
C ALA A 101 6.57 -20.13 53.99
N SER A 102 6.17 -20.07 52.71
CA SER A 102 5.64 -21.20 51.95
C SER A 102 6.58 -21.48 50.77
N ARG A 103 7.66 -22.21 51.05
CA ARG A 103 8.46 -22.92 50.05
C ARG A 103 7.62 -24.10 49.56
N SER A 104 6.88 -23.96 48.45
CA SER A 104 6.48 -25.09 47.58
C SER A 104 5.40 -24.69 46.55
N ARG A 105 5.64 -23.66 45.71
CA ARG A 105 4.73 -23.37 44.58
C ARG A 105 5.36 -22.73 43.33
N TRP A 106 6.68 -22.62 43.26
CA TRP A 106 7.38 -22.01 42.11
C TRP A 106 7.85 -23.00 41.03
N MET A 107 7.54 -24.29 41.15
CA MET A 107 7.91 -25.30 40.14
C MET A 107 6.73 -25.77 39.26
N LEU A 108 5.55 -25.17 39.37
CA LEU A 108 4.38 -25.52 38.54
C LEU A 108 4.19 -24.70 37.24
N PRO A 109 4.72 -23.48 37.04
CA PRO A 109 4.47 -22.75 35.79
C PRO A 109 5.42 -23.10 34.63
N ILE A 110 6.43 -23.96 34.83
CA ILE A 110 7.37 -24.36 33.76
C ILE A 110 6.86 -25.60 32.98
N ALA A 111 6.00 -26.43 33.57
CA ALA A 111 5.46 -27.61 32.89
C ALA A 111 4.30 -27.25 31.92
N ALA A 112 3.53 -26.20 32.19
CA ALA A 112 2.40 -25.80 31.35
C ALA A 112 2.83 -25.18 30.01
N SER A 113 3.97 -24.47 29.98
CA SER A 113 4.51 -23.86 28.76
C SER A 113 5.12 -24.90 27.80
N LEU A 114 5.69 -25.99 28.32
CA LEU A 114 6.19 -27.08 27.47
C LEU A 114 5.06 -27.94 26.87
N ALA A 115 3.96 -28.16 27.62
CA ALA A 115 2.80 -28.88 27.10
C ALA A 115 2.04 -28.09 26.03
N ALA A 116 1.94 -26.76 26.15
CA ALA A 116 1.31 -25.91 25.14
C ALA A 116 2.17 -25.78 23.86
N ALA A 117 3.50 -25.73 23.99
CA ALA A 117 4.40 -25.68 22.84
C ALA A 117 4.42 -26.99 22.02
N ILE A 118 4.31 -28.14 22.69
CA ILE A 118 4.34 -29.46 22.02
C ILE A 118 2.92 -29.87 21.55
N GLY A 119 1.87 -29.58 22.35
CA GLY A 119 0.49 -29.92 22.01
C GLY A 119 -0.14 -28.98 20.97
N GLY A 120 0.11 -27.67 21.07
CA GLY A 120 -0.36 -26.69 20.09
C GLY A 120 0.40 -26.74 18.77
N GLY A 121 1.71 -27.03 18.84
CA GLY A 121 2.56 -27.17 17.65
C GLY A 121 2.17 -28.35 16.77
N LEU A 122 1.87 -29.53 17.36
CA LEU A 122 1.43 -30.69 16.57
C LEU A 122 -0.01 -30.57 16.06
N ALA A 123 -0.93 -29.97 16.83
CA ALA A 123 -2.29 -29.73 16.35
C ALA A 123 -2.33 -28.71 15.20
N GLY A 124 -1.51 -27.64 15.29
CA GLY A 124 -1.34 -26.68 14.20
C GLY A 124 -0.67 -27.29 12.97
N TYR A 125 0.32 -28.17 13.15
CA TYR A 125 1.01 -28.86 12.06
C TYR A 125 0.12 -29.91 11.35
N TRP A 126 -0.75 -30.61 12.07
CA TRP A 126 -1.70 -31.56 11.47
C TRP A 126 -2.95 -30.88 10.89
N ALA A 127 -3.41 -29.76 11.44
CA ALA A 127 -4.48 -28.95 10.83
C ALA A 127 -3.99 -28.17 9.60
N ALA A 128 -2.70 -27.86 9.51
CA ALA A 128 -2.05 -27.36 8.28
C ALA A 128 -1.70 -28.50 7.29
N GLY A 129 -1.83 -29.77 7.71
CA GLY A 129 -1.42 -30.96 6.98
C GLY A 129 -2.45 -31.52 5.99
N THR A 130 -3.60 -30.85 5.80
CA THR A 130 -4.55 -31.18 4.72
C THR A 130 -4.56 -30.15 3.60
N ASN A 131 -3.53 -29.30 3.50
CA ASN A 131 -3.25 -28.62 2.25
C ASN A 131 -2.65 -29.65 1.28
N GLU A 132 -3.56 -30.37 0.63
CA GLU A 132 -3.28 -31.03 -0.64
C GLU A 132 -2.54 -30.05 -1.56
N ARG A 133 -1.49 -30.60 -2.15
CA ARG A 133 -0.57 -29.91 -3.03
C ARG A 133 -1.32 -29.24 -4.18
N THR A 134 -1.18 -27.92 -4.30
CA THR A 134 -1.12 -27.26 -5.61
C THR A 134 -0.04 -26.19 -5.60
N GLN A 135 0.63 -26.11 -6.74
CA GLN A 135 1.99 -25.62 -6.93
C GLN A 135 2.08 -24.10 -6.81
N GLY A 136 3.16 -23.62 -6.16
CA GLY A 136 3.76 -22.30 -6.31
C GLY A 136 2.80 -21.12 -6.45
N GLY A 137 2.49 -20.45 -5.36
CA GLY A 137 1.84 -19.14 -5.34
C GLY A 137 1.85 -18.62 -3.92
N LEU A 138 2.29 -17.38 -3.71
CA LEU A 138 2.15 -16.71 -2.42
C LEU A 138 0.65 -16.56 -2.15
N TRP A 139 0.13 -17.32 -1.19
CA TRP A 139 -1.26 -17.28 -0.79
C TRP A 139 -1.51 -15.99 -0.01
N VAL A 140 -1.70 -14.87 -0.70
CA VAL A 140 -2.15 -13.64 -0.04
C VAL A 140 -3.61 -13.83 0.36
N ALA A 141 -3.83 -13.87 1.67
CA ALA A 141 -5.10 -14.14 2.32
C ALA A 141 -6.21 -13.24 1.76
N GLY A 142 -6.99 -13.76 0.82
CA GLY A 142 -8.23 -13.14 0.36
C GLY A 142 -8.39 -12.90 -1.15
N VAL A 143 -7.37 -13.06 -1.99
CA VAL A 143 -7.54 -12.70 -3.42
C VAL A 143 -8.02 -13.87 -4.29
N ILE A 144 -7.87 -15.12 -3.86
CA ILE A 144 -8.43 -16.27 -4.59
C ILE A 144 -9.95 -16.31 -4.36
N ARG A 145 -10.68 -15.57 -5.21
CA ARG A 145 -12.14 -15.49 -5.20
C ARG A 145 -12.72 -16.35 -6.32
N PRO A 146 -13.88 -17.01 -6.09
CA PRO A 146 -14.62 -17.65 -7.17
C PRO A 146 -14.85 -16.66 -8.32
N GLY A 147 -14.56 -17.09 -9.55
CA GLY A 147 -14.71 -16.25 -10.74
C GLY A 147 -13.57 -15.26 -11.02
N LEU A 148 -12.53 -15.17 -10.18
CA LEU A 148 -11.40 -14.27 -10.44
C LEU A 148 -10.67 -14.62 -11.74
N ALA A 149 -10.34 -15.89 -11.98
CA ALA A 149 -9.67 -16.33 -13.21
C ALA A 149 -10.47 -15.96 -14.46
N GLN A 150 -11.80 -16.16 -14.41
CA GLN A 150 -12.69 -15.75 -15.50
C GLN A 150 -12.72 -14.23 -15.69
N ALA A 151 -12.72 -13.46 -14.60
CA ALA A 151 -12.67 -12.00 -14.68
C ALA A 151 -11.35 -11.51 -15.31
N LEU A 152 -10.22 -12.11 -14.92
CA LEU A 152 -8.89 -11.86 -15.49
C LEU A 152 -8.78 -12.21 -16.98
N GLU A 153 -9.70 -13.00 -17.54
CA GLU A 153 -9.69 -13.35 -18.96
C GLU A 153 -10.70 -12.57 -19.81
N THR A 154 -11.74 -12.00 -19.17
CA THR A 154 -12.91 -11.48 -19.89
C THR A 154 -13.18 -10.00 -19.68
N VAL A 155 -12.74 -9.44 -18.56
CA VAL A 155 -12.97 -8.02 -18.24
C VAL A 155 -11.83 -7.22 -18.83
N GLU A 156 -12.11 -6.28 -19.74
CA GLU A 156 -11.11 -5.34 -20.28
C GLU A 156 -10.69 -4.30 -19.21
N SER A 157 -9.50 -3.74 -19.36
CA SER A 157 -9.00 -2.68 -18.48
C SER A 157 -9.95 -1.47 -18.47
N GLY A 158 -10.14 -0.87 -17.29
CA GLY A 158 -11.09 0.22 -17.05
C GLY A 158 -12.55 -0.22 -16.86
N LYS A 159 -12.87 -1.51 -17.03
CA LYS A 159 -14.21 -2.06 -16.75
C LYS A 159 -14.28 -2.70 -15.38
N GLU A 160 -15.52 -2.86 -14.91
CA GLU A 160 -15.83 -3.40 -13.60
C GLU A 160 -17.00 -4.37 -13.66
N ILE A 161 -16.91 -5.46 -12.89
CA ILE A 161 -17.98 -6.44 -12.72
C ILE A 161 -18.13 -6.84 -11.25
N LYS A 162 -19.25 -7.49 -10.92
CA LYS A 162 -19.36 -8.23 -9.65
C LYS A 162 -18.84 -9.65 -9.86
N LEU A 163 -17.95 -10.12 -8.98
CA LEU A 163 -17.45 -11.48 -9.04
C LEU A 163 -18.57 -12.48 -8.73
N ALA A 164 -18.60 -13.60 -9.47
CA ALA A 164 -19.63 -14.61 -9.30
C ALA A 164 -19.52 -15.32 -7.93
N GLY A 165 -20.65 -15.55 -7.26
CA GLY A 165 -20.70 -16.29 -5.99
C GLY A 165 -20.39 -15.48 -4.73
N ILE A 166 -19.88 -14.26 -4.88
CA ILE A 166 -19.69 -13.28 -3.80
C ILE A 166 -20.18 -11.91 -4.26
N SER A 167 -20.11 -10.89 -3.40
CA SER A 167 -20.63 -9.55 -3.74
C SER A 167 -19.52 -8.53 -3.93
N ASP A 168 -18.31 -9.04 -4.08
CA ASP A 168 -17.10 -8.28 -4.26
C ASP A 168 -17.12 -7.69 -5.68
N ARG A 169 -16.64 -6.46 -5.82
CA ARG A 169 -16.54 -5.79 -7.11
C ARG A 169 -15.11 -5.92 -7.61
N PHE A 170 -14.94 -6.42 -8.82
CA PHE A 170 -13.66 -6.55 -9.49
C PHE A 170 -13.54 -5.45 -10.54
N ARG A 171 -12.45 -4.70 -10.48
CA ARG A 171 -12.08 -3.67 -11.46
C ARG A 171 -10.75 -4.02 -12.10
N ALA A 172 -10.72 -4.17 -13.42
CA ALA A 172 -9.47 -4.32 -14.15
C ALA A 172 -8.85 -2.94 -14.35
N ILE A 173 -7.56 -2.79 -14.07
CA ILE A 173 -6.85 -1.50 -14.17
C ILE A 173 -6.00 -1.47 -15.44
N ALA A 174 -5.09 -2.44 -15.58
CA ALA A 174 -4.16 -2.49 -16.69
C ALA A 174 -3.76 -3.93 -17.04
N THR A 175 -3.37 -4.12 -18.30
CA THR A 175 -2.70 -5.33 -18.78
C THR A 175 -1.35 -4.96 -19.34
N PHE A 176 -0.30 -5.70 -18.98
CA PHE A 176 1.08 -5.42 -19.36
C PHE A 176 1.90 -6.72 -19.42
N ARG A 177 3.19 -6.62 -19.77
CA ARG A 177 4.16 -7.73 -19.70
C ARG A 177 5.25 -7.43 -18.68
N ASN A 178 5.72 -8.46 -17.96
CA ASN A 178 6.91 -8.38 -17.13
C ASN A 178 8.21 -8.64 -17.93
N ASP A 179 9.35 -8.63 -17.24
CA ASP A 179 10.67 -9.01 -17.77
C ASP A 179 10.68 -10.33 -18.55
N SER A 180 9.96 -11.33 -18.02
CA SER A 180 9.86 -12.70 -18.53
C SER A 180 8.88 -12.83 -19.69
N GLN A 181 8.27 -11.72 -20.12
CA GLN A 181 7.23 -11.64 -21.15
C GLN A 181 5.92 -12.35 -20.78
N ASP A 182 5.71 -12.69 -19.51
CA ASP A 182 4.45 -13.18 -19.00
C ASP A 182 3.38 -12.07 -19.08
N LEU A 183 2.15 -12.45 -19.40
CA LEU A 183 1.04 -11.51 -19.39
C LEU A 183 0.61 -11.26 -17.94
N CYS A 184 0.69 -10.03 -17.49
CA CYS A 184 0.29 -9.61 -16.16
C CYS A 184 -0.90 -8.66 -16.22
N ARG A 185 -1.75 -8.72 -15.19
CA ARG A 185 -2.91 -7.85 -15.03
C ARG A 185 -2.93 -7.25 -13.64
N GLU A 186 -3.09 -5.94 -13.61
CA GLU A 186 -3.37 -5.18 -12.40
C GLU A 186 -4.89 -5.04 -12.23
N PHE A 187 -5.36 -5.25 -11.02
CA PHE A 187 -6.78 -5.18 -10.70
C PHE A 187 -7.00 -4.85 -9.23
N GLU A 188 -8.22 -4.40 -8.95
CA GLU A 188 -8.71 -4.18 -7.61
C GLU A 188 -9.93 -5.06 -7.31
N VAL A 189 -10.03 -5.46 -6.06
CA VAL A 189 -11.22 -6.13 -5.53
C VAL A 189 -11.74 -5.38 -4.31
N ASP A 190 -12.92 -4.79 -4.43
CA ASP A 190 -13.64 -4.18 -3.31
C ASP A 190 -14.49 -5.24 -2.61
N SER A 191 -14.23 -5.43 -1.32
CA SER A 191 -14.97 -6.35 -0.46
C SER A 191 -16.09 -5.65 0.31
N ARG A 192 -17.07 -6.43 0.80
CA ARG A 192 -18.22 -5.93 1.57
C ARG A 192 -17.85 -5.22 2.87
N ASP A 193 -16.72 -5.58 3.46
CA ASP A 193 -16.15 -4.93 4.66
C ASP A 193 -15.50 -3.57 4.35
N ARG A 194 -15.64 -3.09 3.11
CA ARG A 194 -15.10 -1.83 2.59
C ARG A 194 -13.58 -1.82 2.49
N SER A 195 -12.91 -2.97 2.54
CA SER A 195 -11.51 -3.04 2.13
C SER A 195 -11.41 -3.15 0.61
N THR A 196 -10.43 -2.45 0.04
CA THR A 196 -10.03 -2.61 -1.36
C THR A 196 -8.71 -3.36 -1.39
N VAL A 197 -8.61 -4.40 -2.22
CA VAL A 197 -7.36 -5.13 -2.41
C VAL A 197 -6.80 -4.83 -3.79
N MET A 198 -5.69 -4.11 -3.85
CA MET A 198 -4.95 -3.87 -5.09
C MET A 198 -4.03 -5.05 -5.35
N SER A 199 -4.06 -5.60 -6.55
CA SER A 199 -3.38 -6.87 -6.86
C SER A 199 -2.78 -6.89 -8.25
N VAL A 200 -1.71 -7.67 -8.42
CA VAL A 200 -1.18 -8.06 -9.72
C VAL A 200 -1.24 -9.57 -9.82
N ALA A 201 -1.79 -10.07 -10.93
CA ALA A 201 -1.72 -11.47 -11.31
C ALA A 201 -1.01 -11.62 -12.64
N CYS A 202 -0.01 -12.51 -12.67
CA CYS A 202 0.69 -12.87 -13.90
C CYS A 202 0.30 -14.28 -14.32
N ARG A 203 0.13 -14.46 -15.64
CA ARG A 203 -0.19 -15.75 -16.23
C ARG A 203 1.06 -16.59 -16.33
N SER A 204 1.03 -17.76 -15.69
CA SER A 204 2.11 -18.75 -15.70
C SER A 204 1.62 -20.03 -16.35
N GLY A 205 1.89 -20.20 -17.64
CA GLY A 205 1.32 -21.32 -18.41
C GLY A 205 -0.16 -21.10 -18.68
N ASP A 206 -1.00 -21.97 -18.13
CA ASP A 206 -2.46 -21.93 -18.31
C ASP A 206 -3.21 -21.44 -17.05
N GLU A 207 -2.49 -20.99 -16.03
CA GLU A 207 -3.07 -20.49 -14.79
C GLU A 207 -2.66 -19.05 -14.50
N TRP A 208 -3.60 -18.28 -13.96
CA TRP A 208 -3.34 -16.98 -13.38
C TRP A 208 -2.82 -17.13 -11.95
N ARG A 209 -1.65 -16.55 -11.67
CA ARG A 209 -1.06 -16.53 -10.35
C ARG A 209 -1.01 -15.10 -9.82
N VAL A 210 -1.69 -14.85 -8.70
CA VAL A 210 -1.53 -13.60 -7.96
C VAL A 210 -0.12 -13.54 -7.41
N SER A 211 0.63 -12.52 -7.83
CA SER A 211 2.05 -12.34 -7.50
C SER A 211 2.27 -11.13 -6.58
N PHE A 212 1.29 -10.24 -6.49
CA PHE A 212 1.25 -9.13 -5.53
C PHE A 212 -0.19 -8.88 -5.08
N ALA A 213 -0.35 -8.55 -3.81
CA ALA A 213 -1.61 -8.04 -3.28
C ALA A 213 -1.36 -7.22 -2.01
N VAL A 214 -1.98 -6.05 -1.94
CA VAL A 214 -1.96 -5.16 -0.77
C VAL A 214 -3.39 -4.78 -0.41
N VAL A 215 -3.72 -4.87 0.87
CA VAL A 215 -5.03 -4.48 1.39
C VAL A 215 -4.98 -3.01 1.77
N ALA A 216 -5.78 -2.21 1.10
CA ALA A 216 -6.11 -0.86 1.50
C ALA A 216 -7.37 -0.91 2.38
N PRO A 217 -7.31 -0.46 3.65
CA PRO A 217 -8.52 -0.22 4.42
C PRO A 217 -9.27 0.91 3.72
N GLY A 218 -10.44 0.62 3.14
CA GLY A 218 -11.22 1.65 2.49
C GLY A 218 -11.95 2.49 3.51
N ASP A 219 -11.84 3.80 3.37
CA ASP A 219 -12.82 4.72 3.96
C ASP A 219 -14.09 4.73 3.08
N ALA A 220 -15.14 5.42 3.53
CA ALA A 220 -16.50 5.38 2.99
C ALA A 220 -16.68 5.58 1.46
N GLY A 221 -15.63 5.93 0.71
CA GLY A 221 -15.62 6.09 -0.74
C GLY A 221 -14.92 5.00 -1.56
N GLY A 222 -14.39 3.92 -0.96
CA GLY A 222 -13.67 2.88 -1.71
C GLY A 222 -12.35 3.37 -2.33
N TYR A 223 -11.68 4.31 -1.66
CA TYR A 223 -10.42 4.88 -2.09
C TYR A 223 -9.26 4.29 -1.30
N ALA A 224 -8.22 3.85 -1.99
CA ALA A 224 -7.00 3.32 -1.41
C ALA A 224 -6.04 4.47 -1.03
N PRO A 225 -5.40 4.46 0.16
CA PRO A 225 -4.45 5.51 0.53
C PRO A 225 -3.21 5.50 -0.39
N ALA A 226 -2.53 6.64 -0.51
CA ALA A 226 -1.35 6.79 -1.36
C ALA A 226 -0.20 5.79 -1.04
N SER A 227 -0.11 5.30 0.21
CA SER A 227 0.90 4.31 0.59
C SER A 227 0.66 2.92 -0.02
N SER A 228 -0.58 2.55 -0.37
CA SER A 228 -0.84 1.28 -1.07
C SER A 228 -0.46 1.35 -2.55
N THR A 229 -0.55 2.53 -3.18
CA THR A 229 -0.03 2.74 -4.54
C THR A 229 1.50 2.73 -4.57
N GLU A 230 2.18 3.29 -3.56
CA GLU A 230 3.65 3.23 -3.45
C GLU A 230 4.20 1.79 -3.39
N ALA A 231 3.54 0.91 -2.62
CA ALA A 231 3.95 -0.50 -2.53
C ALA A 231 3.74 -1.25 -3.86
N LEU A 232 2.69 -0.89 -4.59
CA LEU A 232 2.42 -1.42 -5.93
C LEU A 232 3.46 -0.92 -6.94
N ASP A 233 3.78 0.37 -6.95
CA ASP A 233 4.76 0.96 -7.87
C ASP A 233 6.16 0.36 -7.68
N ALA A 234 6.56 0.13 -6.42
CA ALA A 234 7.80 -0.56 -6.10
C ALA A 234 7.80 -2.00 -6.61
N TYR A 235 6.66 -2.70 -6.51
CA TYR A 235 6.51 -4.06 -7.04
C TYR A 235 6.56 -4.10 -8.58
N LEU A 236 5.83 -3.20 -9.26
CA LEU A 236 5.81 -3.08 -10.71
C LEU A 236 7.21 -2.79 -11.27
N SER A 237 7.94 -1.90 -10.59
CA SER A 237 9.35 -1.62 -10.93
C SER A 237 10.24 -2.85 -10.76
N ALA A 238 10.06 -3.63 -9.70
CA ALA A 238 10.87 -4.81 -9.41
C ALA A 238 10.67 -5.97 -10.40
N ILE A 239 9.49 -6.08 -11.03
CA ILE A 239 9.22 -7.06 -12.09
C ILE A 239 9.48 -6.51 -13.50
N GLU A 240 10.05 -5.29 -13.58
CA GLU A 240 10.26 -4.53 -14.81
C GLU A 240 9.00 -4.50 -15.68
N ALA A 241 7.87 -4.15 -15.07
CA ALA A 241 6.59 -4.05 -15.75
C ALA A 241 6.71 -3.09 -16.95
N GLY A 242 6.39 -3.59 -18.14
CA GLY A 242 6.29 -2.77 -19.34
C GLY A 242 5.12 -1.80 -19.27
N ALA A 243 5.05 -0.91 -20.24
CA ALA A 243 3.92 0.01 -20.37
C ALA A 243 2.58 -0.76 -20.48
N PRO A 244 1.48 -0.21 -19.93
CA PRO A 244 0.15 -0.73 -20.17
C PRO A 244 -0.14 -0.86 -21.67
N MET A 245 -0.71 -2.00 -22.06
CA MET A 245 -1.10 -2.28 -23.44
C MET A 245 -2.19 -1.31 -23.92
N SER A 246 -2.23 -1.07 -25.24
CA SER A 246 -3.41 -0.43 -25.84
C SER A 246 -4.64 -1.32 -25.68
N ALA A 247 -5.83 -0.74 -25.83
CA ALA A 247 -7.09 -1.49 -25.77
C ALA A 247 -7.13 -2.61 -26.83
N GLU A 248 -6.63 -2.35 -28.05
CA GLU A 248 -6.59 -3.33 -29.12
C GLU A 248 -5.60 -4.48 -28.83
N GLU A 249 -4.43 -4.14 -28.28
CA GLU A 249 -3.41 -5.11 -27.88
C GLU A 249 -3.90 -6.01 -26.75
N GLU A 250 -4.56 -5.42 -25.74
CA GLU A 250 -5.16 -6.17 -24.63
C GLU A 250 -6.21 -7.15 -25.13
N VAL A 251 -7.18 -6.69 -25.93
CA VAL A 251 -8.27 -7.56 -26.44
C VAL A 251 -7.69 -8.75 -27.20
N LYS A 252 -6.69 -8.50 -28.05
CA LYS A 252 -6.01 -9.56 -28.80
C LYS A 252 -5.32 -10.56 -27.87
N ALA A 253 -4.58 -10.08 -26.86
CA ALA A 253 -3.88 -10.96 -25.90
C ALA A 253 -4.87 -11.82 -25.09
N LEU A 254 -5.99 -11.24 -24.65
CA LEU A 254 -7.03 -11.96 -23.90
C LEU A 254 -7.81 -12.95 -24.80
N ASP A 255 -8.03 -12.64 -26.07
CA ASP A 255 -8.64 -13.56 -27.04
C ASP A 255 -7.74 -14.77 -27.32
N GLU A 256 -6.43 -14.56 -27.48
CA GLU A 256 -5.44 -15.63 -27.69
C GLU A 256 -5.43 -16.61 -26.50
N ILE A 257 -5.48 -16.09 -25.27
CA ILE A 257 -5.60 -16.89 -24.05
C ILE A 257 -6.89 -17.71 -24.06
N ARG A 258 -8.05 -17.08 -24.28
CA ARG A 258 -9.35 -17.77 -24.29
C ARG A 258 -9.47 -18.81 -25.40
N GLN A 259 -8.71 -18.69 -26.48
CA GLN A 259 -8.64 -19.71 -27.52
C GLN A 259 -7.75 -20.89 -27.10
N LYS A 260 -6.65 -20.62 -26.40
CA LYS A 260 -5.75 -21.65 -25.89
C LYS A 260 -6.43 -22.51 -24.82
N ASP A 261 -7.18 -21.89 -23.91
CA ASP A 261 -7.85 -22.59 -22.79
C ASP A 261 -9.09 -23.39 -23.21
N ARG A 262 -9.56 -23.20 -24.45
CA ARG A 262 -10.67 -23.99 -25.05
C ARG A 262 -10.20 -25.24 -25.79
N LYS A 263 -8.90 -25.41 -26.02
CA LYS A 263 -8.32 -26.55 -26.75
C LYS A 263 -7.79 -27.60 -25.77
#